data_AF-A0A924CMX8-F1
#
_entry.id   AF-A0A924CMX8-F1
#
_cell.length_a   1.000
_cell.length_b   1.000
_cell.length_c   1.000
_cell.angle_alpha   90.00
_cell.angle_beta   90.00
_cell.angle_gamma   90.00
#
_symmetry.space_group_name_H-M   'P 1'
#
loop_
_entity.id
_entity.type
_entity.pdbx_description
1 polymer ?
#
loop_
_entity_poly.entity_id
_entity_poly.type
_entity_poly.pdbx_seq_one_letter_code
_entity_poly.pdbx_strand_id
1 'polypeptide(L)'
;MPATRSGSEPTAILEIEQLGQSIWMDNLARDLIESGELATLIETKGLLGVTSNPAIFEKAIVGNKVYDSAIEAGIKSGKSLMEIYESLIFEDIQKACDIFRG
;
A
#
# COMPACT_ATOMS: atom_id res chain seq x y z
N MET A 1 -8.07 23.47 14.64
CA MET A 1 -6.66 23.65 15.04
C MET A 1 -5.91 22.41 14.61
N PRO A 2 -4.82 22.50 13.83
CA PRO A 2 -4.03 21.31 13.54
C PRO A 2 -3.20 20.95 14.78
N ALA A 3 -3.22 19.69 15.16
CA ALA A 3 -2.38 19.18 16.23
C ALA A 3 -0.90 19.32 15.83
N THR A 4 -0.13 20.03 16.64
CA THR A 4 1.33 20.12 16.52
C THR A 4 1.94 18.73 16.75
N ARG A 5 2.43 18.09 15.70
CA ARG A 5 3.18 16.83 15.77
C ARG A 5 4.56 17.11 16.38
N SER A 6 4.92 16.34 17.42
CA SER A 6 6.10 16.55 18.26
C SER A 6 7.41 16.07 17.61
N GLY A 7 8.40 16.96 17.53
CA GLY A 7 9.75 16.69 18.07
C GLY A 7 10.85 16.06 17.21
N SER A 8 10.64 15.72 15.94
CA SER A 8 11.71 15.34 15.01
C SER A 8 11.91 16.40 13.94
N GLU A 9 13.17 16.71 13.58
CA GLU A 9 13.50 17.50 12.38
C GLU A 9 12.60 17.05 11.21
N PRO A 10 11.99 17.99 10.46
CA PRO A 10 11.13 17.64 9.36
C PRO A 10 11.91 16.77 8.36
N THR A 11 11.29 15.68 7.91
CA THR A 11 11.91 14.84 6.87
C THR A 11 11.95 15.63 5.56
N ALA A 12 12.90 15.32 4.68
CA ALA A 12 12.95 15.92 3.35
C ALA A 12 11.62 15.80 2.58
N ILE A 13 10.84 14.75 2.85
CA ILE A 13 9.50 14.57 2.27
C ILE A 13 8.54 15.69 2.72
N LEU A 14 8.53 16.02 4.01
CA LEU A 14 7.69 17.09 4.56
C LEU A 14 8.13 18.48 4.06
N GLU A 15 9.43 18.67 3.81
CA GLU A 15 9.94 19.92 3.23
C GLU A 15 9.49 20.10 1.77
N ILE A 16 9.54 19.02 0.97
CA ILE A 16 9.09 19.04 -0.43
C ILE A 16 7.58 19.35 -0.53
N GLU A 17 6.78 18.87 0.42
CA GLU A 17 5.35 19.18 0.48
C GLU A 17 5.09 20.69 0.60
N GLN A 18 5.92 21.41 1.38
CA GLN A 18 5.82 22.88 1.52
C GLN A 18 6.12 23.62 0.21
N LEU A 19 6.80 22.98 -0.73
CA LEU A 19 7.06 23.50 -2.08
C LEU A 19 5.91 23.20 -3.06
N GLY A 20 4.83 22.55 -2.60
CA GLY A 20 3.66 22.21 -3.43
C GLY A 20 3.82 20.93 -4.24
N GLN A 21 4.78 20.07 -3.91
CA GLN A 21 4.98 18.78 -4.58
C GLN A 21 4.56 17.61 -3.67
N SER A 22 3.75 16.70 -4.21
CA SER A 22 3.33 15.49 -3.50
C SER A 22 4.28 14.32 -3.77
N ILE A 23 4.77 13.69 -2.70
CA ILE A 23 5.59 12.48 -2.78
C ILE A 23 4.72 11.23 -2.71
N TRP A 24 4.91 10.35 -3.69
CA TRP A 24 4.23 9.06 -3.79
C TRP A 24 5.27 7.94 -3.73
N MET A 25 4.88 6.79 -3.18
CA MET A 25 5.74 5.62 -3.07
C MET A 25 5.47 4.65 -4.20
N ASP A 26 6.52 4.27 -4.94
CA ASP A 26 6.43 3.33 -6.06
C ASP A 26 6.49 1.87 -5.60
N ASN A 27 5.57 1.51 -4.71
CA ASN A 27 5.43 0.16 -4.19
C ASN A 27 4.04 -0.05 -3.58
N LEU A 28 3.50 -1.26 -3.75
CA LEU A 28 2.30 -1.73 -3.06
C LEU A 28 2.38 -3.24 -2.84
N ALA A 29 2.33 -3.65 -1.58
CA ALA A 29 2.31 -5.06 -1.18
C ALA A 29 1.37 -5.23 0.02
N ARG A 30 0.74 -6.41 0.13
CA ARG A 30 -0.21 -6.71 1.22
C ARG A 30 0.39 -6.57 2.61
N ASP A 31 1.65 -6.97 2.81
CA ASP A 31 2.30 -6.84 4.12
C ASP A 31 2.45 -5.38 4.56
N LEU A 32 2.72 -4.46 3.64
CA LEU A 32 2.82 -3.03 3.93
C LEU A 32 1.47 -2.47 4.44
N ILE A 33 0.37 -2.99 3.90
CA ILE A 33 -1.00 -2.64 4.28
C ILE A 33 -1.33 -3.27 5.64
N GLU A 34 -1.19 -4.59 5.76
CA GLU A 34 -1.66 -5.36 6.92
C GLU A 34 -0.82 -5.15 8.18
N SER A 35 0.47 -4.79 8.02
CA SER A 35 1.33 -4.39 9.14
C SER A 35 1.00 -3.02 9.72
N GLY A 36 0.22 -2.18 9.01
CA GLY A 36 0.00 -0.78 9.36
C GLY A 36 1.16 0.15 9.00
N GLU A 37 2.18 -0.34 8.32
CA GLU A 37 3.32 0.47 7.89
C GLU A 37 2.88 1.57 6.92
N LEU A 38 1.97 1.28 5.97
CA LEU A 38 1.43 2.30 5.06
C LEU A 38 0.79 3.48 5.83
N ALA A 39 -0.06 3.18 6.80
CA ALA A 39 -0.69 4.21 7.64
C ALA A 39 0.37 5.02 8.42
N THR A 40 1.38 4.33 8.97
CA THR A 40 2.49 4.98 9.68
C THR A 40 3.28 5.91 8.76
N LEU A 41 3.55 5.53 7.50
CA LEU A 41 4.25 6.37 6.52
C LEU A 41 3.44 7.62 6.16
N ILE A 42 2.12 7.48 5.99
CA ILE A 42 1.22 8.62 5.76
C ILE A 42 1.26 9.58 6.96
N GLU A 43 1.09 9.07 8.17
CA GLU A 43 1.01 9.89 9.39
C GLU A 43 2.34 10.54 9.78
N THR A 44 3.46 9.82 9.65
CA THR A 44 4.75 10.25 10.21
C THR A 44 5.71 10.81 9.18
N LYS A 45 5.57 10.44 7.89
CA LYS A 45 6.50 10.83 6.83
C LYS A 45 5.88 11.72 5.77
N GLY A 46 4.56 11.96 5.79
CA GLY A 46 3.89 12.79 4.79
C GLY A 46 3.77 12.10 3.43
N LEU A 47 3.65 10.77 3.41
CA LEU A 47 3.36 10.04 2.17
C LEU A 47 1.96 10.38 1.69
N LEU A 48 1.83 10.80 0.43
CA LEU A 48 0.56 11.30 -0.14
C LEU A 48 -0.06 10.39 -1.20
N GLY A 49 0.61 9.29 -1.55
CA GLY A 49 0.09 8.33 -2.50
C GLY A 49 0.98 7.11 -2.67
N VAL A 50 0.46 6.12 -3.39
CA VAL A 50 1.19 4.92 -3.82
C VAL A 50 0.93 4.68 -5.30
N THR A 51 1.89 4.05 -5.97
CA THR A 51 1.70 3.50 -7.32
C THR A 51 1.91 2.00 -7.31
N SER A 52 1.21 1.34 -8.23
CA SER A 52 1.44 -0.06 -8.56
C SER A 52 1.47 -0.24 -10.07
N ASN A 53 2.05 -1.35 -10.50
CA ASN A 53 2.09 -1.84 -11.87
C ASN A 53 2.22 -3.37 -11.84
N PRO A 54 2.07 -4.08 -12.97
CA PRO A 54 2.16 -5.54 -12.99
C PRO A 54 3.46 -6.11 -12.39
N ALA A 55 4.60 -5.45 -12.59
CA ALA A 55 5.89 -5.90 -12.05
C ALA A 55 6.01 -5.70 -10.53
N ILE A 56 5.36 -4.69 -9.98
CA ILE A 56 5.25 -4.49 -8.52
C ILE A 56 4.43 -5.63 -7.91
N PHE A 57 3.28 -5.96 -8.49
CA PHE A 57 2.45 -7.06 -7.98
C PHE A 57 3.10 -8.43 -8.14
N GLU A 58 3.81 -8.67 -9.25
CA GLU A 58 4.62 -9.88 -9.42
C GLU A 58 5.59 -10.05 -8.24
N LYS A 59 6.36 -9.00 -7.93
CA LYS A 59 7.31 -9.02 -6.81
C LYS A 59 6.65 -9.14 -5.44
N ALA A 60 5.49 -8.53 -5.25
CA ALA A 60 4.75 -8.60 -3.99
C ALA A 60 4.22 -10.02 -3.71
N ILE A 61 3.74 -10.70 -4.76
CA ILE A 61 3.10 -12.02 -4.64
C ILE A 61 4.14 -13.15 -4.62
N VAL A 62 5.15 -13.09 -5.48
CA VAL A 62 6.12 -14.19 -5.63
C VAL A 62 6.94 -14.38 -4.36
N GLY A 63 6.83 -15.56 -3.77
CA GLY A 63 7.57 -15.93 -2.55
C GLY A 63 6.97 -15.38 -1.26
N ASN A 64 5.81 -14.71 -1.32
CA ASN A 64 5.14 -14.14 -0.16
C ASN A 64 3.92 -14.97 0.25
N LYS A 65 3.98 -15.52 1.48
CA LYS A 65 2.95 -16.41 2.03
C LYS A 65 1.65 -15.71 2.40
N VAL A 66 1.65 -14.37 2.52
CA VAL A 66 0.45 -13.61 2.86
C VAL A 66 -0.68 -13.82 1.84
N TYR A 67 -0.33 -14.16 0.60
CA TYR A 67 -1.28 -14.44 -0.49
C TYR A 67 -1.74 -15.90 -0.55
N ASP A 68 -1.04 -16.85 0.09
CA ASP A 68 -1.29 -18.29 -0.06
C ASP A 68 -2.73 -18.68 0.25
N SER A 69 -3.27 -18.16 1.36
CA SER A 69 -4.64 -18.49 1.79
C SER A 69 -5.71 -18.02 0.80
N ALA A 70 -5.55 -16.83 0.24
CA ALA A 70 -6.46 -16.26 -0.76
C ALA A 70 -6.33 -16.99 -2.11
N ILE A 71 -5.11 -17.33 -2.52
CA ILE A 71 -4.84 -18.14 -3.71
C ILE A 71 -5.50 -19.52 -3.58
N GLU A 72 -5.29 -20.22 -2.46
CA GLU A 72 -5.91 -21.51 -2.20
C GLU A 72 -7.44 -21.45 -2.21
N ALA A 73 -8.02 -20.41 -1.61
CA ALA A 73 -9.47 -20.20 -1.61
C ALA A 73 -10.01 -19.99 -3.03
N GLY A 74 -9.29 -19.23 -3.86
CA GLY A 74 -9.62 -19.02 -5.27
C GLY A 74 -9.59 -20.32 -6.07
N ILE A 75 -8.55 -21.13 -5.89
CA ILE A 75 -8.42 -22.47 -6.51
C ILE A 75 -9.57 -23.38 -6.09
N LYS A 76 -9.86 -23.47 -4.79
CA LYS A 76 -10.97 -24.28 -4.24
C LYS A 76 -12.34 -23.84 -4.77
N SER A 77 -12.47 -22.57 -5.12
CA SER A 77 -13.69 -22.00 -5.70
C SER A 77 -13.79 -22.15 -7.23
N GLY A 78 -12.81 -22.80 -7.88
CA GLY A 78 -12.80 -23.02 -9.33
C GLY A 78 -12.53 -21.77 -10.16
N LYS A 79 -11.94 -20.72 -9.57
CA LYS A 79 -11.59 -19.48 -10.29
C LYS A 79 -10.44 -19.72 -11.26
N SER A 80 -10.45 -19.01 -12.38
CA SER A 80 -9.33 -18.92 -13.30
C SER A 80 -8.14 -18.19 -12.68
N LEU A 81 -6.95 -18.37 -13.27
CA LEU A 81 -5.73 -17.67 -12.83
C LEU A 81 -5.92 -16.15 -12.81
N MET A 82 -6.57 -15.59 -13.84
CA MET A 82 -6.79 -14.15 -13.94
C MET A 82 -7.74 -13.66 -12.86
N GLU A 83 -8.85 -14.37 -12.59
CA GLU A 83 -9.78 -14.01 -11.53
C GLU A 83 -9.15 -14.06 -10.14
N ILE A 84 -8.24 -15.03 -9.91
CA ILE A 84 -7.46 -15.08 -8.66
C ILE A 84 -6.58 -13.84 -8.59
N TYR A 85 -5.74 -13.60 -9.61
CA TYR A 85 -4.83 -12.46 -9.66
C TYR A 85 -5.56 -11.12 -9.44
N GLU A 86 -6.62 -10.86 -10.20
CA GLU A 86 -7.45 -9.65 -10.07
C GLU A 86 -8.03 -9.51 -8.66
N SER A 87 -8.51 -10.60 -8.07
CA SER A 87 -9.04 -10.55 -6.71
C SER A 87 -7.99 -10.13 -5.67
N LEU A 88 -6.73 -10.57 -5.82
CA LEU A 88 -5.65 -10.18 -4.91
C LEU A 88 -5.31 -8.70 -5.06
N ILE A 89 -5.08 -8.26 -6.31
CA ILE A 89 -4.60 -6.90 -6.56
C ILE A 89 -5.69 -5.85 -6.30
N PHE A 90 -6.96 -6.15 -6.59
CA PHE A 90 -8.05 -5.21 -6.34
C PHE A 90 -8.33 -5.09 -4.84
N GLU A 91 -8.21 -6.18 -4.09
CA GLU A 91 -8.29 -6.12 -2.63
C GLU A 91 -7.18 -5.24 -2.05
N ASP A 92 -5.93 -5.42 -2.50
CA ASP A 92 -4.79 -4.63 -2.03
C ASP A 92 -4.95 -3.14 -2.41
N ILE A 93 -5.39 -2.83 -3.63
CA ILE A 93 -5.68 -1.45 -4.08
C ILE A 93 -6.80 -0.84 -3.24
N GLN A 94 -7.90 -1.56 -3.03
CA GLN A 94 -9.03 -1.07 -2.26
C GLN A 94 -8.63 -0.76 -0.82
N LYS A 95 -7.92 -1.68 -0.16
CA LYS A 95 -7.41 -1.47 1.20
C LYS A 95 -6.47 -0.25 1.28
N ALA A 96 -5.59 -0.07 0.29
CA ALA A 96 -4.74 1.13 0.24
C ALA A 96 -5.57 2.41 0.08
N CYS A 97 -6.57 2.41 -0.81
CA CYS A 97 -7.50 3.54 -0.97
C CYS A 97 -8.24 3.87 0.32
N ASP A 98 -8.72 2.85 1.04
CA ASP A 98 -9.41 3.03 2.32
C ASP A 98 -8.48 3.66 3.38
N ILE A 99 -7.21 3.25 3.43
CA ILE A 99 -6.21 3.86 4.32
C ILE A 99 -5.96 5.33 3.96
N PHE A 100 -5.84 5.67 2.68
CA PHE A 100 -5.64 7.06 2.25
C PHE A 100 -6.88 7.95 2.48
N ARG A 101 -8.08 7.34 2.53
CA ARG A 101 -9.33 8.07 2.75
C ARG A 101 -9.49 8.53 4.21
N GLY A 102 -8.99 7.74 5.17
CA GLY A 102 -9.17 7.96 6.61
C GLY A 102 -10.51 7.49 7.15
#